data_AF-A0A951FRP1-F1
#
_entry.id   AF-A0A951FRP1-F1
#
_cell.length_a   1.000
_cell.length_b   1.000
_cell.length_c   1.000
_cell.angle_alpha   90.00
_cell.angle_beta   90.00
_cell.angle_gamma   90.00
#
_symmetry.space_group_name_H-M   'P 1'
#
loop_
_entity.id
_entity.type
_entity.pdbx_description
1 polymer ?
#
loop_
_entity_poly.entity_id
_entity_poly.type
_entity_poly.pdbx_seq_one_letter_code
_entity_poly.pdbx_strand_id
1 'polypeptide(L)'
;MSEIRKRYPFLAMGTLLGGGFLVVAMFAFSAAAAAWLGFAVSIALVLFGLAMALSGARGVGIGERIVVAALGLVMCVIASWTIIASLVFAPPTARWLIFASACAYVALSMASLVIREVNTERVVHHLEVLQQEPVATH
;
A
#
# COMPACT_ATOMS: atom_id res chain seq x y z
N MET A 1 -9.92 7.02 18.48
CA MET A 1 -10.66 6.27 17.43
C MET A 1 -10.60 6.90 16.04
N SER A 2 -10.50 8.23 15.90
CA SER A 2 -10.44 8.91 14.58
C SER A 2 -9.10 8.81 13.84
N GLU A 3 -7.99 8.63 14.55
CA GLU A 3 -6.66 8.67 13.93
C GLU A 3 -6.32 7.44 13.07
N ILE A 4 -6.69 6.22 13.51
CA ILE A 4 -6.30 4.98 12.82
C ILE A 4 -6.95 4.91 11.42
N ARG A 5 -8.22 5.32 11.30
CA ARG A 5 -8.94 5.37 10.01
C ARG A 5 -8.36 6.40 9.03
N LYS A 6 -7.72 7.46 9.54
CA LYS A 6 -7.04 8.49 8.73
C LYS A 6 -5.65 8.05 8.24
N ARG A 7 -4.95 7.21 9.00
CA ARG A 7 -3.56 6.81 8.70
C ARG A 7 -3.46 5.83 7.52
N TYR A 8 -4.42 4.92 7.37
CA TYR A 8 -4.39 3.92 6.29
C TYR A 8 -4.29 4.50 4.86
N PRO A 9 -5.17 5.45 4.43
CA PRO A 9 -5.06 6.01 3.08
C PRO A 9 -3.77 6.79 2.88
N PHE A 10 -3.24 7.43 3.93
CA PHE A 10 -1.94 8.10 3.87
C PHE A 10 -0.79 7.12 3.62
N LEU A 11 -0.79 5.97 4.29
CA LEU A 11 0.21 4.91 4.09
C LEU A 11 0.13 4.34 2.67
N ALA A 12 -1.08 4.03 2.19
CA ALA A 12 -1.30 3.56 0.82
C ALA A 12 -0.79 4.59 -0.21
N MET A 13 -1.16 5.86 -0.06
CA MET A 13 -0.70 6.94 -0.94
C MET A 13 0.83 7.09 -0.90
N GLY A 14 1.41 7.01 0.29
CA GLY A 14 2.87 7.04 0.47
C GLY A 14 3.56 5.90 -0.27
N THR A 15 2.98 4.69 -0.25
CA THR A 15 3.51 3.59 -1.06
C THR A 15 3.32 3.80 -2.56
N LEU A 16 2.17 4.36 -2.99
CA LEU A 16 1.94 4.68 -4.40
C LEU A 16 3.03 5.61 -4.93
N LEU A 17 3.34 6.66 -4.15
CA LEU A 17 4.37 7.64 -4.48
C LEU A 17 5.77 7.01 -4.45
N GLY A 18 6.08 6.19 -3.46
CA GLY A 18 7.37 5.49 -3.39
C GLY A 18 7.58 4.52 -4.57
N GLY A 19 6.56 3.76 -4.92
CA GLY A 19 6.58 2.87 -6.10
C GLY A 19 6.67 3.64 -7.41
N GLY A 20 5.86 4.68 -7.59
CA GLY A 20 5.89 5.54 -8.78
C GLY A 20 7.23 6.25 -8.95
N PHE A 21 7.80 6.77 -7.85
CA PHE A 21 9.15 7.34 -7.85
C PHE A 21 10.19 6.31 -8.31
N LEU A 22 10.16 5.08 -7.79
CA LEU A 22 11.09 4.04 -8.20
C LEU A 22 10.95 3.69 -9.68
N VAL A 23 9.72 3.58 -10.20
CA VAL A 23 9.46 3.36 -11.63
C VAL A 23 10.19 4.41 -12.48
N VAL A 24 10.02 5.69 -12.17
CA VAL A 24 10.65 6.79 -12.91
C VAL A 24 12.17 6.78 -12.70
N ALA A 25 12.64 6.56 -11.47
CA ALA A 25 14.05 6.53 -11.11
C ALA A 25 14.81 5.42 -11.86
N MET A 26 14.17 4.28 -12.15
CA MET A 26 14.78 3.23 -12.93
C MET A 26 15.19 3.72 -14.31
N PHE A 27 14.46 4.66 -14.94
CA PHE A 27 14.82 5.17 -16.26
C PHE A 27 15.66 6.44 -16.22
N ALA A 28 15.51 7.26 -15.17
CA ALA A 28 16.21 8.53 -15.04
C ALA A 28 17.69 8.40 -14.62
N PHE A 29 18.02 7.36 -13.85
CA PHE A 29 19.35 7.21 -13.25
C PHE A 29 20.16 6.02 -13.82
N SER A 30 21.45 6.03 -13.54
CA SER A 30 22.34 4.91 -13.83
C SER A 30 21.94 3.65 -13.04
N ALA A 31 22.33 2.47 -13.50
CA ALA A 31 22.00 1.21 -12.84
C ALA A 31 22.50 1.15 -11.37
N ALA A 32 23.68 1.70 -11.10
CA ALA A 32 24.23 1.76 -9.74
C ALA A 32 23.40 2.69 -8.82
N ALA A 33 23.03 3.88 -9.30
CA ALA A 33 22.19 4.80 -8.53
C ALA A 33 20.77 4.25 -8.32
N ALA A 34 20.20 3.61 -9.34
CA ALA A 34 18.90 2.94 -9.25
C ALA A 34 18.89 1.84 -8.18
N ALA A 35 19.96 1.06 -8.05
CA ALA A 35 20.07 0.04 -7.00
C ALA A 35 20.04 0.66 -5.59
N TRP A 36 20.80 1.73 -5.35
CA TRP A 36 20.81 2.43 -4.07
C TRP A 36 19.47 3.11 -3.74
N LEU A 37 18.80 3.68 -4.74
CA LEU A 37 17.47 4.24 -4.57
C LEU A 37 16.45 3.14 -4.23
N GLY A 38 16.50 2.01 -4.93
CA GLY A 38 15.68 0.84 -4.64
C GLY A 38 15.86 0.34 -3.21
N PHE A 39 17.10 0.26 -2.74
CA PHE A 39 17.43 -0.09 -1.36
C PHE A 39 16.82 0.89 -0.36
N ALA A 40 17.14 2.18 -0.49
CA ALA A 40 16.74 3.22 0.47
C ALA A 40 15.21 3.38 0.56
N VAL A 41 14.53 3.41 -0.60
CA VAL A 41 13.07 3.54 -0.64
C VAL A 41 12.40 2.29 -0.08
N SER A 42 12.94 1.10 -0.36
CA SER A 42 12.33 -0.15 0.14
C SER A 42 12.37 -0.25 1.66
N ILE A 43 13.37 0.32 2.34
CA ILE A 43 13.38 0.41 3.81
C ILE A 43 12.16 1.20 4.31
N ALA A 44 11.88 2.36 3.71
CA ALA A 44 10.69 3.14 4.07
C ALA A 44 9.39 2.38 3.76
N LEU A 45 9.34 1.66 2.64
CA LEU A 45 8.16 0.88 2.25
C LEU A 45 7.91 -0.34 3.14
N VAL A 46 8.96 -0.98 3.70
CA VAL A 46 8.80 -2.00 4.76
C VAL A 46 8.09 -1.38 5.97
N LEU A 47 8.52 -0.20 6.41
CA LEU A 47 7.90 0.47 7.56
C LEU A 47 6.44 0.84 7.29
N PHE A 48 6.12 1.25 6.06
CA PHE A 48 4.74 1.55 5.67
C PHE A 48 3.88 0.28 5.64
N GLY A 49 4.40 -0.81 5.06
CA GLY A 49 3.73 -2.12 5.06
C GLY A 49 3.47 -2.63 6.47
N LEU A 50 4.45 -2.50 7.37
CA LEU A 50 4.31 -2.91 8.77
C LEU A 50 3.30 -2.04 9.51
N ALA A 51 3.32 -0.73 9.30
CA ALA A 51 2.34 0.19 9.86
C ALA A 51 0.92 -0.14 9.37
N MET A 52 0.75 -0.50 8.09
CA MET A 52 -0.54 -0.97 7.55
C MET A 52 -0.96 -2.29 8.21
N ALA A 53 -0.05 -3.26 8.31
CA ALA A 53 -0.34 -4.56 8.93
C ALA A 53 -0.77 -4.43 10.39
N LEU A 54 -0.05 -3.62 11.17
CA LEU A 54 -0.36 -3.32 12.57
C LEU A 54 -1.66 -2.51 12.72
N SER A 55 -1.98 -1.64 11.77
CA SER A 55 -3.24 -0.89 11.77
C SER A 55 -4.43 -1.82 11.49
N GLY A 56 -4.28 -2.75 10.53
CA GLY A 56 -5.28 -3.78 10.24
C GLY A 56 -5.54 -4.68 11.45
N ALA A 57 -4.48 -5.13 12.12
CA ALA A 57 -4.57 -5.98 13.30
C ALA A 57 -5.37 -5.36 14.47
N ARG A 58 -5.48 -4.02 14.53
CA ARG A 58 -6.17 -3.26 15.57
C ARG A 58 -7.56 -2.75 15.16
N GLY A 59 -8.05 -3.09 13.97
CA GLY A 59 -9.37 -2.66 13.46
C GLY A 59 -10.57 -3.44 14.03
N VAL A 60 -11.77 -2.84 13.96
CA VAL A 60 -13.01 -3.32 14.62
C VAL A 60 -13.84 -4.30 13.76
N GLY A 61 -13.54 -4.48 12.47
CA GLY A 61 -14.24 -5.43 11.59
C GLY A 61 -13.37 -6.60 11.16
N ILE A 62 -13.82 -7.86 11.34
CA ILE A 62 -13.07 -9.08 11.02
C ILE A 62 -12.66 -9.16 9.54
N GLY A 63 -13.57 -8.84 8.61
CA GLY A 63 -13.30 -8.89 7.17
C GLY A 63 -12.28 -7.85 6.71
N GLU A 64 -12.50 -6.58 7.08
CA GLU A 64 -11.62 -5.47 6.70
C GLU A 64 -10.22 -5.59 7.34
N ARG A 65 -10.15 -6.10 8.57
CA ARG A 65 -8.89 -6.39 9.29
C ARG A 65 -8.00 -7.35 8.53
N ILE A 66 -8.54 -8.47 8.04
CA ILE A 66 -7.75 -9.50 7.35
C ILE A 66 -7.19 -8.94 6.04
N VAL A 67 -8.00 -8.21 5.28
CA VAL A 67 -7.58 -7.64 3.98
C VAL A 67 -6.49 -6.60 4.18
N VAL A 68 -6.68 -5.63 5.09
CA VAL A 68 -5.68 -4.59 5.37
C VAL A 68 -4.38 -5.18 5.90
N ALA A 69 -4.48 -6.16 6.81
CA ALA A 69 -3.31 -6.82 7.36
C ALA A 69 -2.55 -7.63 6.30
N ALA A 70 -3.27 -8.36 5.45
CA ALA A 70 -2.69 -9.13 4.35
C ALA A 70 -1.99 -8.22 3.33
N LEU A 71 -2.62 -7.12 2.92
CA LEU A 71 -2.01 -6.15 2.01
C LEU A 71 -0.72 -5.56 2.60
N GLY A 72 -0.71 -5.21 3.89
CA GLY A 72 0.48 -4.72 4.58
C GLY A 72 1.60 -5.76 4.66
N LEU A 73 1.26 -7.04 4.90
CA LEU A 73 2.23 -8.13 4.92
C LEU A 73 2.83 -8.40 3.53
N VAL A 74 1.99 -8.45 2.49
CA VAL A 74 2.45 -8.60 1.10
C VAL A 74 3.39 -7.45 0.72
N MET A 75 3.06 -6.22 1.14
CA MET A 75 3.93 -5.06 0.95
C MET A 75 5.30 -5.27 1.61
N CYS A 76 5.34 -5.71 2.87
CA CYS A 76 6.59 -6.01 3.57
C CYS A 76 7.41 -7.07 2.85
N VAL A 77 6.78 -8.11 2.32
CA VAL A 77 7.47 -9.18 1.56
C VAL A 77 8.12 -8.61 0.31
N ILE A 78 7.39 -7.84 -0.51
CA ILE A 78 7.93 -7.24 -1.73
C ILE A 78 9.05 -6.24 -1.39
N ALA A 79 8.87 -5.44 -0.33
CA ALA A 79 9.88 -4.48 0.14
C ALA A 79 11.15 -5.17 0.63
N SER A 80 11.01 -6.24 1.40
CA SER A 80 12.14 -7.03 1.88
C SER A 80 12.87 -7.72 0.72
N TRP A 81 12.13 -8.27 -0.24
CA TRP A 81 12.69 -8.82 -1.47
C TRP A 81 13.48 -7.77 -2.25
N THR A 82 12.98 -6.54 -2.34
CA THR A 82 13.64 -5.46 -3.10
C THR A 82 14.93 -5.01 -2.43
N ILE A 83 14.98 -5.00 -1.09
CA ILE A 83 16.22 -4.79 -0.32
C ILE A 83 17.24 -5.88 -0.69
N ILE A 84 16.86 -7.15 -0.65
CA ILE A 84 17.74 -8.26 -1.01
C ILE A 84 18.20 -8.13 -2.47
N ALA A 85 17.27 -7.84 -3.39
CA ALA A 85 17.56 -7.70 -4.81
C ALA A 85 18.59 -6.58 -5.09
N SER A 86 18.49 -5.48 -4.36
CA SER A 86 19.39 -4.32 -4.50
C SER A 86 20.82 -4.56 -4.02
N LEU A 87 21.04 -5.53 -3.10
CA LEU A 87 22.34 -5.82 -2.51
C LEU A 87 23.02 -7.06 -3.09
N VAL A 88 22.24 -8.04 -3.54
CA VAL A 88 22.76 -9.36 -3.95
C VAL A 88 23.04 -9.42 -5.46
N PHE A 89 22.27 -8.73 -6.28
CA PHE A 89 22.40 -8.81 -7.73
C PHE A 89 23.28 -7.70 -8.30
N ALA A 90 23.92 -7.97 -9.44
CA ALA A 90 24.66 -6.96 -10.19
C ALA A 90 23.73 -5.80 -10.60
N PRO A 91 24.24 -4.54 -10.68
CA PRO A 91 23.40 -3.36 -10.89
C PRO A 91 22.45 -3.43 -12.10
N PRO A 92 22.84 -3.96 -13.28
CA PRO A 92 21.93 -4.08 -14.41
C PRO A 92 20.73 -5.00 -14.12
N THR A 93 20.96 -6.13 -13.44
CA THR A 93 19.92 -7.09 -13.07
C THR A 93 19.04 -6.53 -11.94
N ALA A 94 19.67 -5.93 -10.92
CA ALA A 94 18.97 -5.32 -9.80
C ALA A 94 17.96 -4.26 -10.26
N ARG A 95 18.33 -3.41 -11.24
CA ARG A 95 17.44 -2.40 -11.83
C ARG A 95 16.12 -2.99 -12.33
N TRP A 96 16.15 -4.09 -13.06
CA TRP A 96 14.93 -4.71 -13.59
C TRP A 96 14.09 -5.41 -12.52
N LEU A 97 14.74 -6.00 -11.51
CA LEU A 97 14.04 -6.58 -10.35
C LEU A 97 13.36 -5.50 -9.52
N ILE A 98 14.05 -4.38 -9.26
CA ILE A 98 13.50 -3.22 -8.53
C ILE A 98 12.35 -2.60 -9.34
N PHE A 99 12.48 -2.51 -10.67
CA PHE A 99 11.39 -2.05 -11.54
C PHE A 99 10.14 -2.92 -11.39
N ALA A 100 10.28 -4.25 -11.43
CA ALA A 100 9.16 -5.17 -11.24
C ALA A 100 8.50 -5.00 -9.87
N SER A 101 9.30 -4.88 -8.80
CA SER A 101 8.80 -4.58 -7.46
C SER A 101 8.09 -3.22 -7.39
N ALA A 102 8.61 -2.20 -8.08
CA ALA A 102 8.02 -0.87 -8.12
C ALA A 102 6.63 -0.89 -8.76
N CYS A 103 6.46 -1.62 -9.85
CA CYS A 103 5.15 -1.87 -10.46
C CYS A 103 4.21 -2.60 -9.49
N ALA A 104 4.72 -3.59 -8.75
CA ALA A 104 3.93 -4.29 -7.74
C ALA A 104 3.45 -3.35 -6.61
N TYR A 105 4.30 -2.43 -6.12
CA TYR A 105 3.90 -1.44 -5.12
C TYR A 105 2.77 -0.53 -5.62
N VAL A 106 2.88 -0.06 -6.87
CA VAL A 106 1.86 0.80 -7.49
C VAL A 106 0.54 0.04 -7.61
N ALA A 107 0.57 -1.17 -8.17
CA ALA A 107 -0.62 -1.99 -8.34
C ALA A 107 -1.30 -2.32 -7.00
N LEU A 108 -0.51 -2.72 -6.00
CA LEU A 108 -1.02 -3.07 -4.67
C LEU A 108 -1.61 -1.85 -3.96
N SER A 109 -0.96 -0.68 -4.08
CA SER A 109 -1.46 0.56 -3.51
C SER A 109 -2.75 1.01 -4.19
N MET A 110 -2.81 0.97 -5.53
CA MET A 110 -4.05 1.29 -6.25
C MET A 110 -5.20 0.37 -5.84
N ALA A 111 -4.97 -0.94 -5.79
CA ALA A 111 -5.98 -1.89 -5.32
C ALA A 111 -6.46 -1.56 -3.90
N SER A 112 -5.55 -1.20 -3.00
CA SER A 112 -5.88 -0.81 -1.63
C SER A 112 -6.76 0.45 -1.55
N LEU A 113 -6.49 1.44 -2.39
CA LEU A 113 -7.27 2.68 -2.47
C LEU A 113 -8.66 2.44 -3.07
N VAL A 114 -8.75 1.62 -4.12
CA VAL A 114 -10.02 1.25 -4.76
C VAL A 114 -10.93 0.47 -3.81
N ILE A 115 -10.39 -0.56 -3.14
CA ILE A 115 -11.15 -1.34 -2.15
C ILE A 115 -11.73 -0.43 -1.07
N ARG A 116 -10.93 0.55 -0.62
CA ARG A 116 -11.36 1.53 0.38
C ARG A 116 -12.49 2.41 -0.13
N GLU A 117 -12.39 2.93 -1.35
CA GLU A 117 -13.40 3.84 -1.89
C GLU A 117 -14.74 3.11 -2.08
N VAL A 118 -14.72 1.90 -2.64
CA VAL A 118 -15.91 1.06 -2.79
C VAL A 118 -16.56 0.74 -1.44
N ASN A 119 -15.76 0.45 -0.40
CA ASN A 119 -16.29 0.23 0.94
C ASN A 119 -16.88 1.51 1.55
N THR A 120 -16.26 2.67 1.27
CA THR A 120 -16.75 3.96 1.76
C THR A 120 -18.11 4.28 1.13
N GLU A 121 -18.23 4.11 -0.19
CA GLU A 121 -19.48 4.32 -0.92
C GLU A 121 -20.60 3.37 -0.46
N ARG A 122 -20.29 2.08 -0.25
CA ARG A 122 -21.25 1.11 0.31
C ARG A 122 -21.80 1.52 1.67
N VAL A 123 -20.93 2.01 2.56
CA VAL A 123 -21.35 2.46 3.90
C VAL A 123 -22.21 3.70 3.81
N VAL A 124 -21.83 4.69 2.99
CA VAL A 124 -22.63 5.90 2.78
C VAL A 124 -24.00 5.54 2.23
N HIS A 125 -24.07 4.68 1.21
CA HIS A 125 -25.32 4.29 0.59
C HIS A 125 -26.24 3.54 1.56
N HIS A 126 -25.68 2.66 2.41
CA HIS A 126 -26.46 1.99 3.45
C HIS A 126 -27.02 2.98 4.49
N LEU A 127 -26.30 4.06 4.81
CA LEU A 127 -26.79 5.09 5.74
C LEU A 127 -27.90 5.96 5.11
N GLU A 128 -27.75 6.30 3.83
CA GLU A 128 -28.78 7.04 3.08
C GLU A 128 -30.10 6.27 3.02
N VAL A 129 -30.05 4.96 2.73
CA VAL A 129 -31.23 4.09 2.69
C VAL A 129 -31.94 4.03 4.05
N LEU A 130 -31.18 3.86 5.15
CA LEU A 130 -31.74 3.82 6.50
C LEU A 130 -32.35 5.16 6.95
N GLN A 131 -31.82 6.28 6.46
CA GLN A 131 -32.34 7.61 6.80
C GLN A 131 -33.58 7.97 5.96
N GLN A 132 -33.74 7.37 4.77
CA GLN A 132 -34.89 7.58 3.90
C GLN A 132 -36.11 6.72 4.27
N GLU A 133 -35.97 5.64 5.04
CA GLU A 133 -37.11 5.00 5.70
C GLU A 133 -37.69 5.98 6.74
N PRO A 134 -38.81 6.66 6.46
CA PRO A 134 -39.47 7.44 7.49
C PRO A 134 -39.95 6.43 8.52
N VAL A 135 -39.85 6.77 9.79
CA VAL A 135 -40.54 6.07 10.87
C VAL A 135 -42.02 5.99 10.49
N ALA A 136 -42.43 4.89 9.87
CA ALA A 136 -43.82 4.54 9.66
C ALA A 136 -44.34 4.08 11.01
N THR A 137 -44.55 5.05 11.91
CA THR A 137 -45.42 4.88 13.06
C THR A 137 -46.83 4.66 12.52
N HIS A 138 -47.26 3.41 12.54
CA HIS A 138 -48.65 3.01 12.71
C HIS A 138 -48.74 2.05 13.89
#